data_AF-A0A2W1N590-F1
#
_entry.id   AF-A0A2W1N590-F1
#
_cell.length_a   1.000
_cell.length_b   1.000
_cell.length_c   1.000
_cell.angle_alpha   90.00
_cell.angle_beta   90.00
_cell.angle_gamma   90.00
#
_symmetry.space_group_name_H-M   'P 1'
#
loop_
_entity.id
_entity.type
_entity.pdbx_description
1 polymer ?
#
loop_
_entity_poly.entity_id
_entity_poly.type
_entity_poly.pdbx_seq_one_letter_code
_entity_poly.pdbx_strand_id
1 'polypeptide(L)'
;MSEIITTQQIELTKMIERYSEKDGVHHTAIPSLFFMRVSNAAAQNHGVYKPSFCMVAGAKELWLGQERFKYSPADYIVVSVQLPVISQVTEATPDIPYLGFNKSRMGLFWSKFIETLKKLLSYT
;
A
#
# COMPACT_ATOMS: atom_id res chain seq x y z
N MET A 1 -7.68 20.72 -9.17
CA MET A 1 -7.00 19.43 -9.41
C MET A 1 -6.83 18.64 -8.11
N SER A 2 -6.39 19.27 -7.02
CA SER A 2 -6.35 18.69 -5.67
C SER A 2 -7.72 18.20 -5.17
N GLU A 3 -8.79 18.99 -5.35
CA GLU A 3 -10.14 18.63 -4.86
C GLU A 3 -10.69 17.33 -5.45
N ILE A 4 -10.40 17.05 -6.73
CA ILE A 4 -10.85 15.82 -7.40
C ILE A 4 -10.16 14.59 -6.81
N ILE A 5 -8.84 14.69 -6.60
CA ILE A 5 -8.03 13.60 -6.04
C ILE A 5 -8.49 13.29 -4.61
N THR A 6 -8.68 14.32 -3.77
CA THR A 6 -9.18 14.15 -2.40
C THR A 6 -10.57 13.51 -2.38
N THR A 7 -11.47 13.92 -3.29
CA THR A 7 -12.81 13.31 -3.42
C THR A 7 -12.72 11.82 -3.76
N GLN A 8 -11.88 11.45 -4.73
CA GLN A 8 -11.68 10.05 -5.12
C GLN A 8 -11.07 9.21 -3.99
N GLN A 9 -10.14 9.78 -3.22
CA GLN A 9 -9.52 9.10 -2.07
C GLN A 9 -10.52 8.85 -0.94
N ILE A 10 -11.41 9.81 -0.68
CA ILE A 10 -12.49 9.66 0.31
C ILE A 10 -13.44 8.54 -0.13
N GLU A 11 -13.89 8.55 -1.38
CA GLU A 11 -14.79 7.52 -1.90
C GLU A 11 -14.15 6.13 -1.87
N LEU A 12 -12.87 6.02 -2.22
CA LEU A 12 -12.17 4.75 -2.15
C LEU A 12 -11.98 4.26 -0.70
N THR A 13 -11.70 5.16 0.23
CA THR A 13 -11.58 4.83 1.66
C THR A 13 -12.91 4.28 2.20
N LYS A 14 -14.04 4.92 1.88
CA LYS A 14 -15.38 4.43 2.25
C LYS A 14 -15.67 3.04 1.66
N MET A 15 -15.24 2.80 0.41
CA MET A 15 -15.40 1.47 -0.19
C MET A 15 -14.59 0.41 0.56
N ILE A 16 -13.32 0.69 0.87
CA ILE A 16 -12.47 -0.24 1.63
C ILE A 16 -13.10 -0.54 2.99
N GLU A 17 -13.53 0.50 3.71
CA GLU A 17 -14.18 0.36 5.02
C GLU A 17 -15.40 -0.58 4.96
N ARG A 18 -16.28 -0.37 3.98
CA ARG A 18 -17.48 -1.19 3.78
C ARG A 18 -17.18 -2.68 3.57
N TYR A 19 -16.04 -3.01 2.97
CA TYR A 19 -15.64 -4.38 2.67
C TYR A 19 -14.58 -4.93 3.64
N SER A 20 -14.31 -4.24 4.75
CA SER A 20 -13.33 -4.65 5.77
C SER A 20 -13.87 -4.44 7.18
N GLU A 21 -14.95 -5.16 7.52
CA GLU A 21 -15.68 -4.99 8.79
C GLU A 21 -14.84 -5.25 10.07
N LYS A 22 -13.79 -6.07 9.96
CA LYS A 22 -12.91 -6.44 11.08
C LYS A 22 -11.43 -6.28 10.71
N ASP A 23 -10.56 -6.23 11.71
CA ASP A 23 -9.12 -6.19 11.47
C ASP A 23 -8.63 -7.41 10.68
N GLY A 24 -7.65 -7.19 9.81
CA GLY A 24 -7.02 -8.22 8.98
C GLY A 24 -7.10 -7.93 7.48
N VAL A 25 -6.79 -8.97 6.70
CA VAL A 25 -6.81 -8.96 5.23
C VAL A 25 -8.11 -9.56 4.72
N HIS A 26 -8.78 -8.84 3.83
CA HIS A 26 -10.06 -9.21 3.24
C HIS A 26 -9.90 -9.47 1.75
N HIS A 27 -10.34 -10.64 1.31
CA HIS A 27 -10.38 -11.00 -0.10
C HIS A 27 -11.57 -10.33 -0.77
N THR A 28 -11.39 -9.85 -2.00
CA THR A 28 -12.48 -9.31 -2.82
C THR A 28 -12.87 -10.30 -3.91
N ALA A 29 -14.00 -10.06 -4.57
CA ALA A 29 -14.38 -10.80 -5.76
C ALA A 29 -13.42 -10.57 -6.94
N ILE A 30 -12.57 -9.53 -6.89
CA ILE A 30 -11.55 -9.25 -7.90
C ILE A 30 -10.28 -10.02 -7.53
N PRO A 31 -9.82 -10.96 -8.38
CA PRO A 31 -8.62 -11.72 -8.10
C PRO A 31 -7.39 -10.83 -7.88
N SER A 32 -6.61 -11.17 -6.85
CA SER A 32 -5.38 -10.46 -6.46
C SER A 32 -5.59 -9.04 -5.93
N LEU A 33 -6.83 -8.61 -5.69
CA LEU A 33 -7.16 -7.38 -4.97
C LEU A 33 -7.61 -7.74 -3.54
N PHE A 34 -6.96 -7.12 -2.56
CA PHE A 34 -7.20 -7.33 -1.14
C PHE A 34 -7.42 -5.99 -0.45
N PHE A 35 -8.29 -5.98 0.54
CA PHE A 35 -8.45 -4.88 1.48
C PHE A 35 -7.80 -5.21 2.81
N MET A 36 -7.36 -4.19 3.53
CA MET A 36 -6.72 -4.33 4.83
C MET A 36 -7.31 -3.31 5.78
N ARG A 37 -7.67 -3.78 6.98
CA ARG A 37 -8.04 -2.95 8.12
C ARG A 37 -7.15 -3.28 9.30
N VAL A 38 -6.65 -2.26 9.96
CA VAL A 38 -5.91 -2.38 11.22
C VAL A 38 -6.43 -1.26 12.13
N SER A 39 -7.04 -1.61 13.26
CA SER A 39 -7.69 -0.66 14.17
C SER A 39 -6.81 -0.31 15.38
N ASN A 40 -5.60 -0.86 15.47
CA ASN A 40 -4.63 -0.50 16.50
C ASN A 40 -3.24 -0.42 15.88
N ALA A 41 -2.43 0.55 16.31
CA ALA A 41 -1.02 0.60 15.95
C ALA A 41 -0.38 -0.78 16.16
N ALA A 42 0.18 -1.33 15.07
CA ALA A 42 0.64 -2.71 15.05
C ALA A 42 2.12 -2.79 15.43
N ALA A 43 2.53 -3.96 15.92
CA ALA A 43 3.94 -4.30 15.99
C ALA A 43 4.55 -4.33 14.57
N GLN A 44 5.87 -4.23 14.50
CA GLN A 44 6.58 -4.41 13.24
C GLN A 44 6.30 -5.80 12.66
N ASN A 45 5.91 -5.82 11.39
CA ASN A 45 5.68 -7.04 10.62
C ASN A 45 6.80 -7.21 9.58
N HIS A 46 7.43 -8.37 9.59
CA HIS A 46 8.50 -8.75 8.67
C HIS A 46 7.91 -9.56 7.51
N GLY A 47 8.20 -9.17 6.28
CA GLY A 47 7.72 -9.92 5.13
C GLY A 47 8.37 -9.54 3.83
N VAL A 48 8.01 -10.24 2.76
CA VAL A 48 8.42 -9.90 1.40
C VAL A 48 7.23 -9.24 0.71
N TYR A 49 7.37 -7.96 0.40
CA TYR A 49 6.39 -7.27 -0.43
C TYR A 49 6.52 -7.77 -1.87
N LYS A 50 5.44 -8.34 -2.39
CA LYS A 50 5.34 -8.77 -3.79
C LYS A 50 5.04 -7.58 -4.70
N PRO A 51 5.38 -7.68 -6.00
CA PRO A 51 5.01 -6.67 -7.00
C PRO A 51 3.52 -6.32 -6.89
N SER A 52 3.22 -5.07 -6.55
CA SER A 52 1.86 -4.64 -6.23
C SER A 52 1.69 -3.13 -6.23
N PHE A 53 0.45 -2.70 -6.43
CA PHE A 53 0.02 -1.33 -6.16
C PHE A 53 -0.74 -1.30 -4.84
N CYS A 54 -0.34 -0.40 -3.94
CA CYS A 54 -1.01 -0.17 -2.67
C CYS A 54 -1.42 1.30 -2.53
N MET A 55 -2.62 1.54 -2.02
CA MET A 55 -2.98 2.83 -1.43
C MET A 55 -3.10 2.69 0.08
N VAL A 56 -2.76 3.77 0.77
CA VAL A 56 -2.90 3.88 2.21
C VAL A 56 -3.81 5.05 2.59
N ALA A 57 -4.85 4.75 3.38
CA ALA A 57 -5.67 5.71 4.09
C ALA A 57 -5.36 5.60 5.59
N GLY A 58 -4.17 6.09 5.96
CA GLY A 58 -3.58 5.98 7.30
C GLY A 58 -2.07 6.22 7.25
N ALA A 59 -1.41 6.22 8.41
CA ALA A 59 0.05 6.32 8.46
C ALA A 59 0.70 4.94 8.59
N LYS A 60 1.74 4.70 7.79
CA LYS A 60 2.60 3.53 7.94
C LYS A 60 4.05 3.86 7.69
N GLU A 61 4.91 3.01 8.24
CA GLU A 61 6.34 3.06 8.01
C GLU A 61 6.84 1.76 7.42
N LEU A 62 7.90 1.87 6.63
CA LEU A 62 8.54 0.77 5.95
C LEU A 62 10.05 0.88 6.12
N TRP A 63 10.72 -0.25 6.34
CA TRP A 63 12.18 -0.33 6.34
C TRP A 63 12.65 -1.25 5.23
N LEU A 64 13.58 -0.77 4.41
CA LEU A 64 14.32 -1.52 3.39
C LEU A 64 15.79 -1.54 3.79
N GLY A 65 16.23 -2.64 4.40
CA GLY A 65 17.54 -2.67 5.05
C GLY A 65 17.60 -1.62 6.17
N GLN A 66 18.46 -0.60 6.00
CA GLN A 66 18.63 0.48 6.97
C GLN A 66 17.81 1.74 6.64
N GLU A 67 17.20 1.79 5.46
CA GLU A 67 16.43 2.96 5.01
C GLU A 67 14.99 2.90 5.55
N ARG A 68 14.48 4.03 6.07
CA ARG A 68 13.12 4.17 6.60
C ARG A 68 12.30 5.09 5.70
N PHE A 69 11.14 4.60 5.27
CA PHE A 69 10.15 5.33 4.48
C PHE A 69 8.90 5.54 5.32
N LYS A 70 8.43 6.78 5.41
CA LYS A 70 7.17 7.13 6.06
C LYS A 70 6.12 7.40 4.99
N TYR A 71 4.94 6.86 5.18
CA TYR A 71 3.79 7.04 4.31
C TYR A 71 2.64 7.59 5.12
N SER A 72 2.06 8.67 4.63
CA SER A 72 0.91 9.37 5.16
C SER A 72 -0.37 8.91 4.45
N PRO A 73 -1.56 9.27 4.97
CA PRO A 73 -2.79 9.14 4.21
C PRO A 73 -2.63 9.79 2.83
N ALA A 74 -3.22 9.19 1.79
CA ALA A 74 -3.11 9.60 0.39
C ALA A 74 -1.80 9.21 -0.33
N ASP A 75 -0.84 8.59 0.35
CA ASP A 75 0.33 8.04 -0.33
C ASP A 75 0.02 6.73 -1.05
N TYR A 76 0.63 6.58 -2.22
CA TYR A 76 0.57 5.39 -3.05
C TYR A 76 1.94 4.72 -3.10
N ILE A 77 1.94 3.40 -3.01
CA ILE A 77 3.16 2.60 -3.04
C ILE A 77 3.08 1.65 -4.20
N VAL A 78 4.06 1.77 -5.10
CA VAL A 78 4.28 0.83 -6.18
C VAL A 78 5.47 -0.04 -5.78
N VAL A 79 5.19 -1.29 -5.44
CA VAL A 79 6.21 -2.32 -5.29
C VAL A 79 6.40 -2.94 -6.65
N SER A 80 7.60 -2.83 -7.18
CA SER A 80 7.90 -3.35 -8.50
C SER A 80 8.57 -4.72 -8.37
N VAL A 81 9.67 -4.82 -7.65
CA VAL A 81 10.40 -6.05 -7.36
C VAL A 81 9.96 -6.67 -6.04
N GLN A 82 10.27 -7.95 -5.82
CA GLN A 82 10.12 -8.54 -4.50
C GLN A 82 11.15 -7.93 -3.55
N LEU A 83 10.69 -7.32 -2.45
CA LEU A 83 11.55 -6.66 -1.46
C LEU A 83 11.32 -7.23 -0.07
N PRO A 84 12.37 -7.62 0.67
CA PRO A 84 12.25 -7.89 2.10
C PRO A 84 12.04 -6.55 2.82
N VAL A 85 10.94 -6.42 3.53
CA VAL A 85 10.57 -5.18 4.21
C VAL A 85 10.17 -5.48 5.65
N ILE A 86 10.48 -4.55 6.53
CA ILE A 86 9.79 -4.43 7.82
C ILE A 86 8.73 -3.36 7.60
N SER A 87 7.51 -3.58 8.07
CA SER A 87 6.43 -2.60 7.96
C SER A 87 5.68 -2.43 9.26
N GLN A 88 5.20 -1.23 9.52
CA GLN A 88 4.48 -0.91 10.74
C GLN A 88 3.37 0.10 10.45
N VAL A 89 2.16 -0.18 10.95
CA VAL A 89 1.09 0.82 11.02
C VAL A 89 1.28 1.63 12.31
N THR A 90 1.42 2.95 12.20
CA THR A 90 1.90 3.78 13.32
C THR A 90 0.83 4.57 14.04
N GLU A 91 -0.26 4.95 13.38
CA GLU A 91 -1.24 5.90 13.94
C GLU A 91 -2.68 5.36 14.04
N ALA A 92 -2.89 4.08 13.74
CA ALA A 92 -4.24 3.50 13.75
C ALA A 92 -4.85 3.42 15.15
N THR A 93 -6.12 3.80 15.24
CA THR A 93 -6.98 3.64 16.42
C THR A 93 -8.35 3.05 16.01
N PRO A 94 -9.18 2.60 16.97
CA PRO A 94 -10.51 2.09 16.64
C PRO A 94 -11.41 3.11 15.94
N ASP A 95 -11.27 4.40 16.29
CA ASP A 95 -12.02 5.50 15.69
C ASP A 95 -11.45 5.93 14.32
N ILE A 96 -10.15 5.75 14.13
CA ILE A 96 -9.43 6.12 12.90
C ILE A 96 -8.57 4.91 12.48
N PRO A 97 -9.19 3.85 11.94
CA PRO A 97 -8.45 2.66 11.56
C PRO A 97 -7.58 2.95 10.34
N TYR A 98 -6.45 2.24 10.26
CA TYR A 98 -5.70 2.16 9.02
C TYR A 98 -6.52 1.35 8.01
N LEU A 99 -6.78 1.95 6.86
CA LEU A 99 -7.43 1.31 5.73
C LEU A 99 -6.49 1.31 4.52
N GLY A 100 -6.47 0.21 3.79
CA GLY A 100 -5.64 0.11 2.60
C GLY A 100 -6.11 -0.97 1.65
N PHE A 101 -5.59 -0.92 0.43
CA PHE A 101 -5.75 -2.02 -0.51
C PHE A 101 -4.42 -2.39 -1.16
N ASN A 102 -4.34 -3.63 -1.62
CA ASN A 102 -3.21 -4.14 -2.39
C ASN A 102 -3.73 -4.84 -3.64
N LYS A 103 -3.17 -4.49 -4.81
CA LYS A 103 -3.32 -5.26 -6.05
C LYS A 103 -1.99 -5.90 -6.43
N SER A 104 -1.86 -7.21 -6.21
CA SER A 104 -0.60 -7.97 -6.41
C SER A 104 -0.34 -8.46 -7.84
N ARG A 105 -1.22 -8.08 -8.78
CA ARG A 105 -1.11 -8.48 -10.18
C ARG A 105 -1.49 -7.28 -11.04
N MET A 106 -0.52 -6.39 -11.25
CA MET A 106 -0.54 -5.41 -12.34
C MET A 106 -0.22 -6.18 -13.62
N GLY A 107 -1.03 -6.02 -14.65
CA GLY A 107 -0.85 -6.70 -15.94
C GLY A 107 0.57 -6.51 -16.51
N LEU A 108 1.00 -7.49 -17.30
CA LEU A 108 2.34 -7.64 -17.88
C LEU A 108 2.85 -6.37 -18.60
N PHE A 109 3.71 -5.60 -17.92
CA PHE A 109 4.75 -4.77 -18.56
C PHE A 109 6.04 -4.75 -17.71
N TRP A 110 6.31 -5.86 -17.00
CA TRP A 110 7.45 -5.99 -16.10
C TRP A 110 8.80 -5.82 -16.82
N SER A 111 8.92 -6.36 -18.03
CA SER A 111 10.11 -6.22 -18.87
C SER A 111 10.38 -4.76 -19.25
N LYS A 112 9.34 -4.04 -19.72
CA LYS A 112 9.45 -2.65 -20.15
C LYS A 112 9.71 -1.70 -18.98
N PHE A 113 9.13 -1.98 -17.82
CA PHE A 113 9.38 -1.23 -16.59
C PHE A 113 10.83 -1.38 -16.09
N ILE A 114 11.36 -2.61 -16.05
CA ILE A 114 12.77 -2.85 -15.70
C ILE A 114 13.71 -2.18 -16.70
N GLU A 115 13.38 -2.17 -17.99
CA GLU A 115 14.18 -1.47 -19.01
C GLU A 115 14.19 0.05 -18.79
N THR A 116 13.05 0.64 -18.44
CA THR A 116 12.95 2.07 -18.09
C THR A 116 13.71 2.41 -16.81
N LEU A 117 13.63 1.57 -15.77
CA LEU A 117 14.38 1.75 -14.53
C LEU A 117 15.89 1.65 -14.75
N LYS A 118 16.34 0.66 -15.53
CA LYS A 118 17.75 0.54 -15.92
C LYS A 118 18.21 1.80 -16.64
N LYS A 119 17.43 2.34 -17.58
CA LYS A 119 17.75 3.60 -18.27
C LYS A 119 17.89 4.77 -17.28
N LEU A 120 16.94 4.94 -16.36
CA LEU A 120 16.98 6.01 -15.36
C LEU A 120 18.19 5.90 -14.40
N LEU A 121 18.52 4.69 -13.95
CA LEU A 121 19.66 4.43 -13.06
C LEU A 121 21.01 4.44 -13.80
N SER A 122 21.03 4.44 -15.14
CA SER A 122 22.25 4.60 -15.95
C SER A 122 22.63 6.06 -16.20
N TYR A 123 21.80 7.02 -15.75
CA TYR A 123 22.01 8.47 -15.92
C TYR A 123 22.50 9.17 -14.64
N THR A 124 22.98 8.42 -13.65
CA THR A 124 23.71 8.95 -12.48
C THR A 124 25.11 8.37 -12.48
#